data_AF-A0A4R5EEP8-F1
#
_entry.id   AF-A0A4R5EEP8-F1
#
_cell.length_a   1.000
_cell.length_b   1.000
_cell.length_c   1.000
_cell.angle_alpha   90.00
_cell.angle_beta   90.00
_cell.angle_gamma   90.00
#
_symmetry.space_group_name_H-M   'P 1'
#
loop_
_entity.id
_entity.type
_entity.pdbx_description
1 polymer ?
#
loop_
_entity_poly.entity_id
_entity_poly.type
_entity_poly.pdbx_seq_one_letter_code
_entity_poly.pdbx_strand_id
1 'polypeptide(L)'
;MFNDIGGQAAEIDRNTGMAKRDRVEQFSAVVALLNRDHLAANKPTFAHIARVSGELASAKRIVHGVYVEHLPRSTANDVMRGIHTNRLRWALVESLWAVIHHIAEQRGLDTRAMTSRQELHRRFHRPAPSKAADEAPGLPAAEPAHPSPARPEPAPPHLRPRPPARERRPGPELPHSGQADDPLNDTPGRGIGLISPDPLASGLAPLAFGTPVDGNDPHDAARRLLAHARQHDDDAWWRDHRRVVPAWFGPYLTLEPELDLIRVYAPRRVPGLLQTPDYARHVLTEDLPGIPADELAQRIELRQLRQQLLHRPDAPRYWAIIDPRALARRTAPPTVLRGQLRHLIAMAAYPHITLQLVRSTDAERVVPAGPITLMRFPEPDVGDIVYLEQNDHGIYVDDSEAVDYFALRYQQLALKAMEPHASVSLLLKMLDRLQP
;
A
#
# COMPACT_ATOMS: atom_id res chain seq x y z
N MET A 1 -41.35 22.30 22.28
CA MET A 1 -41.08 20.85 22.41
C MET A 1 -39.96 20.44 21.45
N PHE A 2 -38.87 21.20 21.46
CA PHE A 2 -37.66 20.99 20.66
C PHE A 2 -36.49 21.11 21.63
N ASN A 3 -35.89 19.96 21.97
CA ASN A 3 -34.58 19.80 22.61
C ASN A 3 -34.42 18.29 22.86
N ASP A 4 -33.72 17.56 21.99
CA ASP A 4 -32.77 16.47 22.36
C ASP A 4 -32.14 15.77 21.13
N ILE A 5 -31.45 16.50 20.24
CA ILE A 5 -30.61 15.86 19.19
C ILE A 5 -29.24 16.55 19.11
N GLY A 6 -28.67 16.85 20.27
CA GLY A 6 -27.35 17.48 20.41
C GLY A 6 -26.53 16.76 21.46
N GLY A 7 -26.14 15.51 21.19
CA GLY A 7 -25.48 14.70 22.20
C GLY A 7 -24.90 13.38 21.70
N GLN A 8 -24.15 13.38 20.58
CA GLN A 8 -23.23 12.29 20.26
C GLN A 8 -21.89 12.88 19.82
N ALA A 9 -21.18 13.45 20.80
CA ALA A 9 -19.76 13.75 20.71
C ALA A 9 -18.98 12.45 20.98
N ALA A 10 -18.09 12.09 20.05
CA ALA A 10 -16.92 11.21 20.20
C ALA A 10 -17.02 10.15 21.31
N GLU A 11 -17.72 9.05 21.05
CA GLU A 11 -17.70 7.89 21.94
C GLU A 11 -16.34 7.18 21.80
N ILE A 12 -15.51 7.28 22.84
CA ILE A 12 -14.19 6.64 22.92
C ILE A 12 -14.37 5.12 22.79
N ASP A 13 -13.67 4.54 21.82
CA ASP A 13 -13.68 3.11 21.49
C ASP A 13 -13.29 2.26 22.71
N ARG A 14 -14.28 1.70 23.42
CA ARG A 14 -14.10 1.00 24.72
C ARG A 14 -13.40 -0.37 24.60
N ASN A 15 -12.91 -0.73 23.41
CA ASN A 15 -12.31 -2.03 23.13
C ASN A 15 -10.82 -2.15 23.52
N THR A 16 -10.21 -1.10 24.08
CA THR A 16 -8.78 -1.03 24.40
C THR A 16 -8.30 -2.13 25.38
N GLY A 17 -9.18 -2.67 26.24
CA GLY A 17 -8.82 -3.69 27.25
C GLY A 17 -9.02 -5.16 26.88
N MET A 18 -9.51 -5.49 25.67
CA MET A 18 -9.83 -6.88 25.29
C MET A 18 -8.60 -7.70 24.87
N ALA A 19 -8.56 -8.97 25.27
CA ALA A 19 -7.60 -9.94 24.77
C ALA A 19 -7.71 -10.10 23.24
N LYS A 20 -6.56 -10.21 22.56
CA LYS A 20 -6.47 -10.26 21.08
C LYS A 20 -7.36 -11.34 20.46
N ARG A 21 -7.48 -12.51 21.11
CA ARG A 21 -8.29 -13.64 20.63
C ARG A 21 -9.78 -13.31 20.64
N ASP A 22 -10.29 -12.80 21.75
CA ASP A 22 -11.72 -12.48 21.93
C ASP A 22 -12.14 -11.36 20.98
N ARG A 23 -11.24 -10.40 20.73
CA ARG A 23 -11.46 -9.32 19.75
C ARG A 23 -11.62 -9.87 18.33
N VAL A 24 -10.75 -10.79 17.92
CA VAL A 24 -10.83 -11.43 16.58
C VAL A 24 -12.14 -12.19 16.42
N GLU A 25 -12.58 -12.93 17.43
CA GLU A 25 -13.83 -13.70 17.40
C GLU A 25 -15.06 -12.78 17.33
N GLN A 26 -15.11 -11.73 18.14
CA GLN A 26 -16.17 -10.72 18.13
C GLN A 26 -16.29 -10.03 16.77
N PHE A 27 -15.16 -9.59 16.19
CA PHE A 27 -15.18 -8.95 14.88
C PHE A 27 -15.53 -9.93 13.76
N SER A 28 -15.14 -11.20 13.86
CA SER A 28 -15.58 -12.21 12.89
C SER A 28 -17.11 -12.33 12.82
N ALA A 29 -17.81 -12.24 13.96
CA ALA A 29 -19.27 -12.25 13.98
C ALA A 29 -19.89 -10.99 13.36
N VAL A 30 -19.31 -9.81 13.59
CA VAL A 30 -19.73 -8.55 12.94
C VAL A 30 -19.55 -8.65 11.42
N VAL A 31 -18.39 -9.13 10.98
CA VAL A 31 -18.05 -9.33 9.57
C VAL A 31 -19.01 -10.32 8.91
N ALA A 32 -19.42 -11.38 9.60
CA ALA A 32 -20.40 -12.34 9.09
C ALA A 32 -21.78 -11.70 8.85
N LEU A 33 -22.22 -10.81 9.74
CA LEU A 33 -23.50 -10.08 9.58
C LEU A 33 -23.45 -9.12 8.38
N LEU A 34 -22.37 -8.35 8.24
CA LEU A 34 -22.18 -7.44 7.11
C LEU A 34 -22.09 -8.20 5.78
N ASN A 35 -21.40 -9.35 5.75
CA ASN A 35 -21.37 -10.22 4.58
C ASN A 35 -22.75 -10.76 4.22
N ARG A 36 -23.56 -11.16 5.20
CA ARG A 36 -24.95 -11.59 4.94
C ARG A 36 -25.79 -10.45 4.34
N ASP A 37 -25.68 -9.25 4.88
CA ASP A 37 -26.42 -8.09 4.36
C ASP A 37 -25.94 -7.69 2.97
N HIS A 38 -24.63 -7.78 2.70
CA HIS A 38 -24.05 -7.58 1.38
C HIS A 38 -24.58 -8.58 0.35
N LEU A 39 -24.73 -9.86 0.74
CA LEU A 39 -25.40 -10.87 -0.07
C LEU A 39 -26.86 -10.49 -0.35
N ALA A 40 -27.61 -10.13 0.68
CA ALA A 40 -29.02 -9.75 0.58
C ALA A 40 -29.24 -8.52 -0.31
N ALA A 41 -28.27 -7.60 -0.34
CA ALA A 41 -28.26 -6.43 -1.21
C ALA A 41 -27.85 -6.74 -2.68
N ASN A 42 -27.81 -8.00 -3.10
CA ASN A 42 -27.28 -8.45 -4.40
C ASN A 42 -25.80 -8.06 -4.62
N LYS A 43 -24.96 -8.28 -3.61
CA LYS A 43 -23.49 -8.13 -3.65
C LYS A 43 -23.01 -6.90 -4.42
N PRO A 44 -23.34 -5.67 -4.02
CA PRO A 44 -22.82 -4.48 -4.69
C PRO A 44 -21.29 -4.50 -4.72
N THR A 45 -20.68 -4.10 -5.83
CA THR A 45 -19.22 -4.03 -5.93
C THR A 45 -18.67 -3.03 -4.91
N PHE A 46 -17.44 -3.24 -4.42
CA PHE A 46 -16.84 -2.27 -3.49
C PHE A 46 -16.67 -0.89 -4.10
N ALA A 47 -16.45 -0.79 -5.41
CA ALA A 47 -16.46 0.48 -6.14
C ALA A 47 -17.84 1.17 -6.08
N HIS A 48 -18.93 0.40 -6.22
CA HIS A 48 -20.28 0.95 -6.09
C HIS A 48 -20.57 1.44 -4.67
N ILE A 49 -20.15 0.68 -3.65
CA ILE A 49 -20.26 1.09 -2.24
C ILE A 49 -19.47 2.38 -1.99
N ALA A 50 -18.24 2.46 -2.50
CA ALA A 50 -17.38 3.62 -2.32
C ALA A 50 -17.99 4.88 -2.93
N ARG A 51 -18.46 4.79 -4.18
CA ARG A 51 -19.17 5.89 -4.86
C ARG A 51 -20.38 6.39 -4.06
N VAL A 52 -21.28 5.48 -3.67
CA VAL A 52 -22.51 5.85 -2.92
C VAL A 52 -22.16 6.45 -1.56
N SER A 53 -21.17 5.89 -0.85
CA SER A 53 -20.73 6.46 0.43
C SER A 53 -20.16 7.88 0.27
N GLY A 54 -19.40 8.15 -0.81
CA GLY A 54 -18.85 9.46 -1.11
C GLY A 54 -19.91 10.50 -1.45
N GLU A 55 -20.93 10.11 -2.21
CA GLU A 55 -22.10 10.95 -2.51
C GLU A 55 -22.87 11.32 -1.23
N LEU A 56 -23.12 10.33 -0.36
CA LEU A 56 -23.84 10.54 0.90
C LEU A 56 -23.05 11.41 1.89
N ALA A 57 -21.74 11.18 2.02
CA ALA A 57 -20.84 11.95 2.87
C ALA A 57 -20.73 13.42 2.39
N SER A 58 -20.54 13.63 1.09
CA SER A 58 -20.46 14.96 0.48
C SER A 58 -21.75 15.76 0.66
N ALA A 59 -22.90 15.09 0.54
CA ALA A 59 -24.21 15.70 0.75
C ALA A 59 -24.58 15.86 2.24
N LYS A 60 -23.75 15.40 3.17
CA LYS A 60 -24.01 15.38 4.63
C LYS A 60 -25.38 14.76 4.97
N ARG A 61 -25.79 13.73 4.21
CA ARG A 61 -27.10 13.10 4.37
C ARG A 61 -27.06 12.08 5.50
N ILE A 62 -28.09 12.13 6.35
CA ILE A 62 -28.34 11.09 7.35
C ILE A 62 -29.14 9.98 6.66
N VAL A 63 -28.61 8.76 6.67
CA VAL A 63 -29.25 7.58 6.08
C VAL A 63 -29.41 6.53 7.16
N HIS A 64 -30.63 6.02 7.34
CA HIS A 64 -30.97 5.11 8.46
C HIS A 64 -30.54 5.62 9.85
N GLY A 65 -30.57 6.94 10.06
CA GLY A 65 -30.15 7.57 11.31
C GLY A 65 -28.63 7.60 11.54
N VAL A 66 -27.84 7.33 10.50
CA VAL A 66 -26.37 7.31 10.51
C VAL A 66 -25.84 8.47 9.67
N TYR A 67 -24.86 9.20 10.20
CA TYR A 67 -24.02 10.09 9.39
C TYR A 67 -22.98 9.22 8.68
N VAL A 68 -23.11 9.10 7.36
CA VAL A 68 -22.23 8.24 6.56
C VAL A 68 -20.88 8.93 6.39
N GLU A 69 -19.82 8.31 6.91
CA GLU A 69 -18.44 8.65 6.56
C GLU A 69 -18.16 8.13 5.13
N HIS A 70 -17.32 8.84 4.38
CA HIS A 70 -16.87 8.33 3.09
C HIS A 70 -16.09 7.03 3.32
N LEU A 71 -16.45 5.97 2.61
CA LEU A 71 -15.82 4.66 2.68
C LEU A 71 -15.07 4.40 1.37
N PRO A 72 -13.74 4.58 1.36
CA PRO A 72 -12.93 4.14 0.23
C PRO A 72 -13.15 2.64 -0.05
N ARG A 73 -12.98 2.20 -1.31
CA ARG A 73 -13.14 0.82 -1.77
C ARG A 73 -12.35 -0.15 -0.90
N SER A 74 -11.12 0.22 -0.57
CA SER A 74 -10.23 -0.55 0.29
C SER A 74 -10.75 -0.69 1.70
N THR A 75 -11.29 0.39 2.26
CA THR A 75 -11.84 0.41 3.62
C THR A 75 -13.08 -0.47 3.69
N ALA A 76 -13.98 -0.37 2.70
CA ALA A 76 -15.14 -1.25 2.60
C ALA A 76 -14.73 -2.73 2.50
N ASN A 77 -13.71 -3.05 1.70
CA ASN A 77 -13.19 -4.42 1.59
C ASN A 77 -12.52 -4.90 2.90
N ASP A 78 -11.69 -4.07 3.53
CA ASP A 78 -10.98 -4.42 4.76
C ASP A 78 -11.96 -4.70 5.91
N VAL A 79 -13.00 -3.88 6.04
CA VAL A 79 -14.12 -4.12 6.98
C VAL A 79 -14.79 -5.45 6.65
N MET A 80 -15.08 -5.74 5.39
CA MET A 80 -15.78 -6.97 4.96
C MET A 80 -14.95 -8.24 5.06
N ARG A 81 -13.61 -8.12 5.07
CA ARG A 81 -12.67 -9.23 5.26
C ARG A 81 -12.21 -9.38 6.70
N GLY A 82 -12.53 -8.42 7.58
CA GLY A 82 -11.99 -8.38 8.93
C GLY A 82 -10.47 -8.22 8.95
N ILE A 83 -9.89 -7.55 7.96
CA ILE A 83 -8.46 -7.25 7.96
C ILE A 83 -8.21 -6.19 9.03
N HIS A 84 -7.13 -6.33 9.80
CA HIS A 84 -6.81 -5.46 10.93
C HIS A 84 -7.93 -5.35 11.97
N THR A 85 -8.57 -6.47 12.35
CA THR A 85 -9.65 -6.51 13.37
C THR A 85 -9.35 -5.69 14.64
N ASN A 86 -8.10 -5.59 15.08
CA ASN A 86 -7.70 -4.77 16.22
C ASN A 86 -7.83 -3.24 16.03
N ARG A 87 -8.04 -2.75 14.80
CA ARG A 87 -8.06 -1.34 14.40
C ARG A 87 -9.42 -0.90 13.81
N LEU A 88 -10.40 -1.78 13.80
CA LEU A 88 -11.71 -1.53 13.19
C LEU A 88 -12.51 -0.54 14.05
N ARG A 89 -12.87 0.62 13.49
CA ARG A 89 -13.71 1.64 14.14
C ARG A 89 -15.20 1.34 13.97
N TRP A 90 -16.00 1.65 15.00
CA TRP A 90 -17.47 1.56 14.91
C TRP A 90 -18.03 2.40 13.77
N ALA A 91 -17.57 3.65 13.62
CA ALA A 91 -18.08 4.58 12.59
C ALA A 91 -17.96 4.04 11.15
N LEU A 92 -16.87 3.31 10.84
CA LEU A 92 -16.68 2.70 9.52
C LEU A 92 -17.62 1.50 9.31
N VAL A 93 -17.80 0.68 10.34
CA VAL A 93 -18.75 -0.45 10.33
C VAL A 93 -20.19 0.04 10.16
N GLU A 94 -20.56 1.08 10.91
CA GLU A 94 -21.89 1.66 10.89
C GLU A 94 -22.20 2.36 9.56
N SER A 95 -21.21 3.09 9.01
CA SER A 95 -21.33 3.70 7.67
C SER A 95 -21.50 2.64 6.59
N LEU A 96 -20.73 1.54 6.65
CA LEU A 96 -20.82 0.47 5.64
C LEU A 96 -22.19 -0.21 5.68
N TRP A 97 -22.68 -0.50 6.88
CA TRP A 97 -24.02 -1.02 7.08
C TRP A 97 -25.09 -0.10 6.47
N ALA A 98 -25.02 1.21 6.74
CA ALA A 98 -25.98 2.19 6.24
C ALA A 98 -25.97 2.28 4.71
N VAL A 99 -24.78 2.25 4.08
CA VAL A 99 -24.62 2.29 2.62
C VAL A 99 -25.19 1.02 1.97
N ILE A 100 -24.91 -0.16 2.54
CA ILE A 100 -25.45 -1.44 2.02
C ILE A 100 -26.98 -1.43 2.06
N HIS A 101 -27.58 -0.94 3.17
CA HIS A 101 -29.04 -0.83 3.29
C HIS A 101 -29.61 0.18 2.31
N HIS A 102 -28.96 1.33 2.14
CA HIS A 102 -29.38 2.34 1.17
C HIS A 102 -29.40 1.78 -0.26
N ILE A 103 -28.36 1.04 -0.66
CA ILE A 103 -28.27 0.40 -1.97
C ILE A 103 -29.38 -0.66 -2.14
N ALA A 104 -29.68 -1.42 -1.09
CA ALA A 104 -30.76 -2.41 -1.12
C ALA A 104 -32.13 -1.73 -1.33
N GLU A 105 -32.40 -0.61 -0.65
CA GLU A 105 -33.64 0.16 -0.84
C GLU A 105 -33.75 0.76 -2.24
N GLN A 106 -32.67 1.34 -2.77
CA GLN A 106 -32.64 1.84 -4.15
C GLN A 106 -32.93 0.75 -5.18
N ARG A 107 -32.59 -0.51 -4.87
CA ARG A 107 -32.87 -1.69 -5.70
C ARG A 107 -34.26 -2.29 -5.46
N GLY A 108 -35.06 -1.73 -4.56
CA GLY A 108 -36.39 -2.25 -4.20
C GLY A 108 -36.36 -3.59 -3.44
N LEU A 109 -35.24 -3.91 -2.79
CA LEU A 109 -35.08 -5.14 -2.01
C LEU A 109 -35.66 -4.97 -0.59
N ASP A 110 -36.18 -6.06 -0.02
CA ASP A 110 -36.74 -6.02 1.35
C ASP A 110 -35.61 -5.97 2.39
N THR A 111 -35.47 -4.80 3.04
CA THR A 111 -34.47 -4.55 4.07
C THR A 111 -34.88 -5.03 5.46
N ARG A 112 -36.14 -5.47 5.66
CA ARG A 112 -36.63 -5.91 6.99
C ARG A 112 -35.94 -7.17 7.50
N ALA A 113 -35.48 -8.02 6.59
CA ALA A 113 -34.76 -9.26 6.91
C ALA A 113 -33.25 -9.05 7.11
N MET A 114 -32.74 -7.85 6.78
CA MET A 114 -31.32 -7.50 6.95
C MET A 114 -31.03 -7.15 8.42
N THR A 115 -29.75 -7.15 8.78
CA THR A 115 -29.33 -6.90 10.17
C THR A 115 -29.73 -5.49 10.60
N SER A 116 -30.36 -5.34 11.76
CA SER A 116 -30.63 -4.00 12.31
C SER A 116 -29.36 -3.34 12.83
N ARG A 117 -29.30 -2.00 12.77
CA ARG A 117 -28.22 -1.20 13.38
C ARG A 117 -28.00 -1.55 14.86
N GLN A 118 -29.06 -1.76 15.62
CA GLN A 118 -28.98 -2.10 17.04
C GLN A 118 -28.34 -3.47 17.29
N GLU A 119 -28.66 -4.47 16.46
CA GLU A 119 -28.00 -5.78 16.57
C GLU A 119 -26.53 -5.68 16.17
N LEU A 120 -26.20 -4.94 15.11
CA LEU A 120 -24.82 -4.74 14.69
C LEU A 120 -24.00 -4.02 15.79
N HIS A 121 -24.56 -2.97 16.39
CA HIS A 121 -23.94 -2.23 17.50
C HIS A 121 -23.72 -3.11 18.73
N ARG A 122 -24.75 -3.90 19.11
CA ARG A 122 -24.65 -4.84 20.24
C ARG A 122 -23.54 -5.87 20.03
N ARG A 123 -23.36 -6.35 18.80
CA ARG A 123 -22.31 -7.31 18.44
C ARG A 123 -20.92 -6.66 18.44
N PHE A 124 -20.82 -5.44 17.92
CA PHE A 124 -19.56 -4.69 17.88
C PHE A 124 -19.07 -4.29 19.27
N HIS A 125 -19.96 -4.02 20.22
CA HIS A 125 -19.63 -3.61 21.59
C HIS A 125 -19.85 -4.71 22.64
N ARG A 126 -19.99 -5.98 22.23
CA ARG A 126 -20.19 -7.09 23.16
C ARG A 126 -18.98 -7.19 24.09
N PRO A 127 -19.13 -7.12 25.43
CA PRO A 127 -18.02 -7.31 26.33
C PRO A 127 -17.53 -8.77 26.27
N ALA A 128 -16.21 -8.97 26.41
CA ALA A 128 -15.61 -10.30 26.51
C ALA A 128 -16.33 -11.10 27.60
N PRO A 129 -16.55 -12.42 27.43
CA PRO A 129 -17.10 -13.24 28.50
C PRO A 129 -16.16 -13.15 29.70
N SER A 130 -16.64 -12.50 30.77
CA SER A 130 -15.94 -12.43 32.04
C SER A 130 -15.72 -13.85 32.55
N LYS A 131 -14.48 -14.18 32.90
CA LYS A 131 -14.10 -15.41 33.63
C LYS A 131 -14.63 -15.44 35.08
N ALA A 132 -15.70 -14.73 35.40
CA ALA A 132 -16.28 -14.65 36.74
C ALA A 132 -17.65 -15.35 36.80
N ALA A 133 -17.63 -16.68 36.78
CA ALA A 133 -18.73 -17.54 37.24
C ALA A 133 -18.22 -18.98 37.44
N ASP A 134 -17.13 -19.14 38.18
CA ASP A 134 -16.75 -20.42 38.81
C ASP A 134 -15.69 -20.13 39.90
N GLU A 135 -16.14 -19.56 41.02
CA GLU A 135 -15.42 -19.64 42.29
C GLU A 135 -16.38 -20.14 43.37
N ALA A 136 -16.21 -21.42 43.73
CA ALA A 136 -16.59 -21.96 45.03
C ALA A 136 -15.38 -21.78 46.00
N PRO A 137 -15.60 -21.73 47.32
CA PRO A 137 -14.79 -20.91 48.21
C PRO A 137 -13.61 -21.63 48.88
N GLY A 138 -12.50 -20.89 49.02
CA GLY A 138 -11.72 -20.83 50.26
C GLY A 138 -10.46 -21.70 50.36
N LEU A 139 -9.29 -21.05 50.43
CA LEU A 139 -8.21 -21.34 51.39
C LEU A 139 -7.24 -20.13 51.46
N PRO A 140 -6.60 -19.85 52.62
CA PRO A 140 -6.17 -18.51 53.02
C PRO A 140 -4.72 -18.15 52.63
N ALA A 141 -4.45 -16.86 52.83
CA ALA A 141 -3.28 -16.07 52.45
C ALA A 141 -1.89 -16.62 52.82
N ALA A 142 -0.91 -16.33 51.96
CA ALA A 142 0.51 -16.33 52.27
C ALA A 142 1.11 -14.93 52.02
N GLU A 143 1.98 -14.53 52.95
CA GLU A 143 2.62 -13.22 53.16
C GLU A 143 3.51 -12.71 52.01
N PRO A 144 3.85 -11.40 51.98
CA PRO A 144 4.58 -10.77 50.87
C PRO A 144 6.11 -10.92 51.03
N ALA A 145 6.79 -11.24 49.93
CA ALA A 145 8.26 -11.23 49.85
C ALA A 145 8.80 -9.94 49.16
N HIS A 146 9.92 -9.48 49.70
CA HIS A 146 10.65 -8.22 49.54
C HIS A 146 11.14 -7.81 48.13
N PRO A 147 11.54 -6.52 47.95
CA PRO A 147 11.83 -5.91 46.65
C PRO A 147 13.20 -6.29 46.06
N SER A 148 13.26 -6.30 44.72
CA SER A 148 14.45 -6.57 43.90
C SER A 148 15.40 -5.35 43.83
N PRO A 149 16.74 -5.52 43.85
CA PRO A 149 17.69 -4.40 43.90
C PRO A 149 17.99 -3.76 42.53
N ALA A 150 18.34 -2.48 42.60
CA ALA A 150 18.63 -1.58 41.48
C ALA A 150 19.85 -2.00 40.62
N ARG A 151 19.78 -1.67 39.32
CA ARG A 151 20.90 -1.76 38.36
C ARG A 151 21.86 -0.56 38.54
N PRO A 152 23.18 -0.74 38.40
CA PRO A 152 24.13 0.37 38.33
C PRO A 152 24.19 1.02 36.93
N GLU A 153 24.43 2.33 36.92
CA GLU A 153 24.64 3.22 35.77
C GLU A 153 25.84 2.83 34.87
N PRO A 154 25.80 3.16 33.56
CA PRO A 154 26.96 3.04 32.67
C PRO A 154 27.86 4.29 32.69
N ALA A 155 29.17 4.05 32.59
CA ALA A 155 30.25 5.04 32.55
C ALA A 155 30.26 5.95 31.28
N PRO A 156 30.83 7.16 31.34
CA PRO A 156 30.80 8.15 30.25
C PRO A 156 31.77 7.84 29.09
N PRO A 157 31.53 8.37 27.87
CA PRO A 157 32.25 7.97 26.65
C PRO A 157 33.60 8.69 26.49
N HIS A 158 34.63 7.93 26.09
CA HIS A 158 35.92 8.44 25.65
C HIS A 158 35.85 8.96 24.21
N LEU A 159 36.26 10.22 24.00
CA LEU A 159 36.50 10.84 22.70
C LEU A 159 37.62 10.13 21.93
N ARG A 160 37.36 9.69 20.70
CA ARG A 160 38.40 9.30 19.73
C ARG A 160 38.73 10.47 18.78
N PRO A 161 40.01 10.71 18.45
CA PRO A 161 40.41 11.83 17.60
C PRO A 161 40.10 11.60 16.12
N ARG A 162 39.81 12.70 15.41
CA ARG A 162 39.57 12.76 13.95
C ARG A 162 40.84 12.43 13.15
N PRO A 163 40.75 11.69 12.03
CA PRO A 163 41.86 11.54 11.09
C PRO A 163 42.00 12.77 10.16
N PRO A 164 43.21 13.10 9.69
CA PRO A 164 43.46 14.30 8.88
C PRO A 164 43.04 14.15 7.41
N ALA A 165 42.76 15.31 6.80
CA ALA A 165 42.33 15.48 5.42
C ALA A 165 43.35 14.92 4.40
N ARG A 166 42.85 14.22 3.37
CA ARG A 166 43.66 13.77 2.23
C ARG A 166 43.49 14.71 1.05
N GLU A 167 44.61 15.25 0.61
CA GLU A 167 44.80 16.10 -0.56
C GLU A 167 44.47 15.39 -1.86
N ARG A 168 43.93 16.15 -2.81
CA ARG A 168 43.59 15.75 -4.17
C ARG A 168 44.86 15.52 -4.99
N ARG A 169 44.93 14.41 -5.72
CA ARG A 169 45.80 14.25 -6.89
C ARG A 169 44.97 13.97 -8.15
N PRO A 170 45.39 14.46 -9.34
CA PRO A 170 44.63 14.35 -10.58
C PRO A 170 44.79 12.96 -11.23
N GLY A 171 43.73 12.48 -11.86
CA GLY A 171 43.73 11.21 -12.61
C GLY A 171 44.25 11.37 -14.05
N PRO A 172 44.78 10.30 -14.67
CA PRO A 172 45.18 10.33 -16.07
C PRO A 172 44.04 9.89 -17.02
N GLU A 173 44.20 10.32 -18.26
CA GLU A 173 43.30 10.28 -19.41
C GLU A 173 42.98 8.86 -19.93
N LEU A 174 41.81 8.73 -20.57
CA LEU A 174 41.37 7.57 -21.37
C LEU A 174 41.74 7.78 -22.84
N PRO A 175 42.15 6.74 -23.59
CA PRO A 175 42.11 6.78 -25.05
C PRO A 175 40.83 6.14 -25.61
N HIS A 176 40.47 6.66 -26.78
CA HIS A 176 39.30 6.34 -27.59
C HIS A 176 39.34 4.99 -28.31
N SER A 177 38.12 4.53 -28.66
CA SER A 177 37.69 3.83 -29.89
C SER A 177 38.37 2.51 -30.29
N GLY A 178 37.55 1.46 -30.37
CA GLY A 178 37.84 0.22 -31.10
C GLY A 178 36.55 -0.51 -31.46
N GLN A 179 36.14 -0.34 -32.70
CA GLN A 179 35.05 -1.03 -33.40
C GLN A 179 35.51 -2.45 -33.75
N ALA A 180 34.68 -3.47 -33.50
CA ALA A 180 34.88 -4.80 -34.07
C ALA A 180 33.52 -5.50 -34.22
N ASP A 181 33.25 -5.89 -35.46
CA ASP A 181 32.11 -6.69 -35.91
C ASP A 181 32.30 -8.19 -35.63
N ASP A 182 31.17 -8.90 -35.70
CA ASP A 182 30.98 -10.26 -36.26
C ASP A 182 31.01 -11.49 -35.29
N PRO A 183 30.52 -12.69 -35.69
CA PRO A 183 29.12 -13.12 -35.54
C PRO A 183 28.99 -14.55 -34.93
N LEU A 184 27.80 -15.15 -35.10
CA LEU A 184 27.45 -16.58 -35.10
C LEU A 184 26.58 -17.15 -33.98
N ASN A 185 25.69 -17.99 -34.49
CA ASN A 185 24.43 -18.51 -34.01
C ASN A 185 24.57 -19.97 -33.53
N ASP A 186 23.49 -20.48 -32.96
CA ASP A 186 23.05 -21.88 -32.90
C ASP A 186 23.76 -22.89 -31.99
N THR A 187 22.99 -23.37 -31.00
CA THR A 187 22.72 -24.81 -30.85
C THR A 187 21.32 -25.02 -30.23
N PRO A 188 20.48 -25.93 -30.76
CA PRO A 188 19.11 -26.15 -30.30
C PRO A 188 19.01 -27.28 -29.25
N GLY A 189 18.05 -27.19 -28.32
CA GLY A 189 17.60 -28.39 -27.61
C GLY A 189 16.85 -28.20 -26.28
N ARG A 190 15.59 -28.65 -26.28
CA ARG A 190 14.75 -29.13 -25.14
C ARG A 190 14.05 -28.10 -24.24
N GLY A 191 12.97 -27.56 -24.80
CA GLY A 191 11.59 -27.81 -24.35
C GLY A 191 11.29 -27.76 -22.85
N ILE A 192 10.98 -26.55 -22.36
CA ILE A 192 10.00 -26.35 -21.28
C ILE A 192 8.84 -25.60 -21.92
N GLY A 193 7.62 -26.10 -21.78
CA GLY A 193 6.42 -25.63 -22.46
C GLY A 193 6.28 -24.11 -22.39
N LEU A 194 6.52 -23.46 -23.53
CA LEU A 194 6.34 -22.03 -23.75
C LEU A 194 4.83 -21.75 -23.76
N ILE A 195 4.29 -21.32 -22.63
CA ILE A 195 3.15 -20.40 -22.68
C ILE A 195 3.76 -19.08 -23.16
N SER A 196 3.66 -18.82 -24.45
CA SER A 196 3.95 -17.51 -25.02
C SER A 196 2.84 -16.57 -24.58
N PRO A 197 3.07 -15.56 -23.72
CA PRO A 197 2.13 -14.46 -23.61
C PRO A 197 2.47 -13.52 -24.75
N ASP A 198 1.58 -13.47 -25.73
CA ASP A 198 1.53 -12.41 -26.72
C ASP A 198 1.70 -11.04 -26.00
N PRO A 199 2.70 -10.21 -26.34
CA PRO A 199 2.89 -8.91 -25.70
C PRO A 199 1.70 -7.97 -25.94
N LEU A 200 0.85 -8.25 -26.94
CA LEU A 200 -0.41 -7.55 -27.15
C LEU A 200 -1.54 -8.05 -26.23
N ALA A 201 -1.46 -9.27 -25.71
CA ALA A 201 -2.38 -9.79 -24.69
C ALA A 201 -2.02 -9.33 -23.26
N SER A 202 -0.83 -8.75 -23.04
CA SER A 202 -0.32 -8.30 -21.74
C SER A 202 -0.81 -6.91 -21.31
N GLY A 203 -1.96 -6.45 -21.83
CA GLY A 203 -2.61 -5.25 -21.31
C GLY A 203 -1.96 -3.92 -21.73
N LEU A 204 -1.26 -3.89 -22.87
CA LEU A 204 -1.07 -2.65 -23.64
C LEU A 204 -2.39 -2.28 -24.34
N ALA A 205 -3.47 -2.12 -23.56
CA ALA A 205 -4.60 -1.36 -24.05
C ALA A 205 -4.07 0.05 -24.41
N PRO A 206 -4.38 0.58 -25.59
CA PRO A 206 -4.19 2.00 -25.86
C PRO A 206 -4.80 2.77 -24.67
N LEU A 207 -4.12 3.82 -24.22
CA LEU A 207 -4.63 4.68 -23.16
C LEU A 207 -6.02 5.16 -23.59
N ALA A 208 -7.07 4.56 -23.04
CA ALA A 208 -8.32 5.24 -22.90
C ALA A 208 -8.05 6.30 -21.83
N PHE A 209 -7.58 7.45 -22.28
CA PHE A 209 -7.69 8.67 -21.50
C PHE A 209 -9.19 8.86 -21.27
N GLY A 210 -9.59 9.10 -20.02
CA GLY A 210 -10.99 9.23 -19.64
C GLY A 210 -11.69 10.16 -20.62
N THR A 211 -12.57 9.62 -21.45
CA THR A 211 -13.43 10.45 -22.29
C THR A 211 -14.35 11.20 -21.35
N PRO A 212 -14.53 12.52 -21.48
CA PRO A 212 -15.43 13.27 -20.61
C PRO A 212 -16.82 12.65 -20.67
N VAL A 213 -17.25 12.05 -19.56
CA VAL A 213 -18.63 11.63 -19.37
C VAL A 213 -19.29 12.82 -18.67
N ASP A 214 -20.30 13.41 -19.31
CA ASP A 214 -21.17 14.45 -18.72
C ASP A 214 -20.50 15.79 -18.35
N GLY A 215 -19.56 16.29 -19.16
CA GLY A 215 -19.06 17.68 -19.05
C GLY A 215 -18.24 17.98 -17.79
N ASN A 216 -17.93 16.97 -16.97
CA ASN A 216 -17.00 17.07 -15.85
C ASN A 216 -15.60 16.60 -16.31
N ASP A 217 -14.58 17.43 -16.10
CA ASP A 217 -13.19 17.07 -16.39
C ASP A 217 -12.76 15.92 -15.45
N PRO A 218 -12.31 14.76 -15.96
CA PRO A 218 -11.82 13.68 -15.11
C PRO A 218 -10.69 14.10 -14.17
N HIS A 219 -9.91 15.11 -14.56
CA HIS A 219 -8.85 15.68 -13.74
C HIS A 219 -9.40 16.49 -12.57
N ASP A 220 -10.60 17.08 -12.68
CA ASP A 220 -11.28 17.69 -11.52
C ASP A 220 -11.69 16.65 -10.48
N ALA A 221 -12.15 15.48 -10.92
CA ALA A 221 -12.47 14.39 -10.00
C ALA A 221 -11.22 13.88 -9.29
N ALA A 222 -10.11 13.70 -10.01
CA ALA A 222 -8.81 13.35 -9.45
C ALA A 222 -8.31 14.40 -8.43
N ARG A 223 -8.42 15.70 -8.75
CA ARG A 223 -8.11 16.81 -7.83
C ARG A 223 -8.91 16.73 -6.54
N ARG A 224 -10.22 16.48 -6.62
CA ARG A 224 -11.10 16.35 -5.45
C ARG A 224 -10.69 15.15 -4.59
N LEU A 225 -10.39 14.02 -5.21
CA LEU A 225 -9.94 12.81 -4.52
C LEU A 225 -8.60 13.05 -3.79
N LEU A 226 -7.65 13.71 -4.46
CA LEU A 226 -6.38 14.08 -3.85
C LEU A 226 -6.56 15.08 -2.69
N ALA A 227 -7.43 16.08 -2.85
CA ALA A 227 -7.76 17.02 -1.79
C ALA A 227 -8.39 16.32 -0.58
N HIS A 228 -9.28 15.35 -0.83
CA HIS A 228 -9.86 14.52 0.22
C HIS A 228 -8.78 13.70 0.95
N ALA A 229 -7.89 13.05 0.19
CA ALA A 229 -6.77 12.28 0.74
C ALA A 229 -5.81 13.13 1.59
N ARG A 230 -5.64 14.42 1.29
CA ARG A 230 -4.85 15.38 2.10
C ARG A 230 -5.53 15.80 3.40
N GLN A 231 -6.85 15.71 3.47
CA GLN A 231 -7.63 16.17 4.62
C GLN A 231 -7.89 15.06 5.65
N HIS A 232 -7.87 13.79 5.22
CA HIS A 232 -8.35 12.65 6.02
C HIS A 232 -7.24 11.66 6.42
N ASP A 233 -6.13 12.17 6.95
CA ASP A 233 -5.09 11.32 7.56
C ASP A 233 -5.59 10.60 8.82
N ASP A 234 -6.57 11.21 9.49
CA ASP A 234 -7.12 10.70 10.74
C ASP A 234 -7.93 9.42 10.55
N ASP A 235 -8.28 8.96 9.34
CA ASP A 235 -9.00 7.71 9.08
C ASP A 235 -8.26 6.67 8.25
N ALA A 236 -7.01 6.97 7.93
CA ALA A 236 -6.22 6.10 7.07
C ALA A 236 -5.76 4.82 7.79
N TRP A 237 -5.67 3.73 7.03
CA TRP A 237 -5.19 2.42 7.49
C TRP A 237 -3.76 2.47 8.08
N TRP A 238 -2.99 3.52 7.76
CA TRP A 238 -1.63 3.78 8.22
C TRP A 238 -1.54 4.70 9.45
N ARG A 239 -2.66 5.09 10.08
CA ARG A 239 -2.72 6.02 11.23
C ARG A 239 -1.75 5.69 12.36
N ASP A 240 -1.62 4.42 12.71
CA ASP A 240 -0.73 3.97 13.79
C ASP A 240 0.75 4.27 13.49
N HIS A 241 1.10 4.44 12.21
CA HIS A 241 2.43 4.77 11.72
C HIS A 241 2.60 6.25 11.37
N ARG A 242 1.62 7.12 11.68
CA ARG A 242 1.65 8.55 11.27
C ARG A 242 2.90 9.32 11.72
N ARG A 243 3.53 8.90 12.82
CA ARG A 243 4.76 9.54 13.33
C ARG A 243 5.96 9.35 12.41
N VAL A 244 5.96 8.27 11.61
CA VAL A 244 7.08 7.91 10.73
C VAL A 244 6.75 8.11 9.25
N VAL A 245 5.54 8.59 8.96
CA VAL A 245 5.06 8.93 7.61
C VAL A 245 5.25 10.43 7.41
N PRO A 246 6.09 10.85 6.45
CA PRO A 246 6.16 12.26 6.07
C PRO A 246 4.81 12.76 5.57
N ALA A 247 4.42 13.99 5.92
CA ALA A 247 3.13 14.57 5.54
C ALA A 247 2.88 14.56 4.02
N TRP A 248 3.93 14.70 3.21
CA TRP A 248 3.84 14.63 1.74
C TRP A 248 3.53 13.21 1.21
N PHE A 249 3.75 12.17 2.00
CA PHE A 249 3.53 10.77 1.61
C PHE A 249 2.17 10.22 2.06
N GLY A 250 1.55 10.84 3.06
CA GLY A 250 0.23 10.44 3.57
C GLY A 250 -0.84 10.31 2.48
N PRO A 251 -1.02 11.31 1.58
CA PRO A 251 -2.01 11.23 0.51
C PRO A 251 -1.78 10.03 -0.42
N TYR A 252 -0.52 9.71 -0.77
CA TYR A 252 -0.20 8.52 -1.55
C TYR A 252 -0.64 7.24 -0.85
N LEU A 253 -0.35 7.09 0.44
CA LEU A 253 -0.76 5.90 1.21
C LEU A 253 -2.28 5.77 1.34
N THR A 254 -2.99 6.90 1.38
CA THR A 254 -4.46 6.92 1.40
C THR A 254 -5.05 6.51 0.04
N LEU A 255 -4.42 6.92 -1.06
CA LEU A 255 -4.87 6.60 -2.43
C LEU A 255 -4.44 5.20 -2.89
N GLU A 256 -3.28 4.70 -2.46
CA GLU A 256 -2.66 3.45 -2.93
C GLU A 256 -3.62 2.23 -2.95
N PRO A 257 -4.47 2.00 -1.93
CA PRO A 257 -5.42 0.88 -1.94
C PRO A 257 -6.62 1.03 -2.89
N GLU A 258 -6.88 2.24 -3.39
CA GLU A 258 -8.01 2.57 -4.26
C GLU A 258 -7.70 2.34 -5.75
N LEU A 259 -6.43 2.12 -6.08
CA LEU A 259 -5.96 2.05 -7.46
C LEU A 259 -6.36 0.72 -8.14
N ASP A 260 -6.67 0.79 -9.44
CA ASP A 260 -6.83 -0.37 -10.33
C ASP A 260 -5.52 -0.73 -11.05
N LEU A 261 -4.68 0.28 -11.30
CA LEU A 261 -3.39 0.12 -11.94
C LEU A 261 -2.36 1.08 -11.35
N ILE A 262 -1.21 0.51 -10.97
CA ILE A 262 -0.02 1.24 -10.51
C ILE A 262 1.10 0.96 -11.50
N ARG A 263 1.63 2.02 -12.11
CA ARG A 263 2.80 1.95 -12.99
C ARG A 263 3.95 2.70 -12.34
N VAL A 264 5.06 2.02 -12.06
CA VAL A 264 6.19 2.61 -11.34
C VAL A 264 7.49 2.48 -12.13
N TYR A 265 8.22 3.59 -12.24
CA TYR A 265 9.61 3.57 -12.64
C TYR A 265 10.51 3.80 -11.42
N ALA A 266 11.44 2.89 -11.20
CA ALA A 266 12.35 2.85 -10.06
C ALA A 266 13.82 2.94 -10.52
N PRO A 267 14.39 4.16 -10.62
CA PRO A 267 15.76 4.36 -11.10
C PRO A 267 16.87 3.98 -10.08
N ARG A 268 16.57 4.04 -8.78
CA ARG A 268 17.60 3.97 -7.72
C ARG A 268 17.37 2.89 -6.68
N ARG A 269 16.13 2.69 -6.26
CA ARG A 269 15.73 1.72 -5.23
C ARG A 269 14.62 0.85 -5.78
N VAL A 270 14.54 -0.41 -5.37
CA VAL A 270 13.39 -1.27 -5.69
C VAL A 270 12.11 -0.61 -5.15
N PRO A 271 10.97 -0.60 -5.88
CA PRO A 271 9.72 -0.03 -5.39
C PRO A 271 9.30 -0.61 -4.03
N GLY A 272 8.77 0.21 -3.13
CA GLY A 272 8.43 -0.21 -1.75
C GLY A 272 7.52 -1.43 -1.65
N LEU A 273 6.58 -1.58 -2.60
CA LEU A 273 5.68 -2.75 -2.68
C LEU A 273 6.37 -4.05 -3.14
N LEU A 274 7.63 -3.97 -3.58
CA LEU A 274 8.44 -5.12 -4.00
C LEU A 274 9.71 -5.29 -3.15
N GLN A 275 9.84 -4.60 -2.01
CA GLN A 275 11.03 -4.69 -1.15
C GLN A 275 10.92 -5.83 -0.12
N THR A 276 11.99 -6.57 0.08
CA THR A 276 12.11 -7.43 1.27
C THR A 276 12.37 -6.57 2.52
N PRO A 277 12.02 -7.05 3.73
CA PRO A 277 12.31 -6.31 4.97
C PRO A 277 13.79 -5.99 5.16
N ASP A 278 14.68 -6.90 4.74
CA ASP A 278 16.13 -6.70 4.84
C ASP A 278 16.65 -5.67 3.84
N TYR A 279 16.12 -5.67 2.62
CA TYR A 279 16.43 -4.63 1.64
C TYR A 279 15.91 -3.27 2.12
N ALA A 280 14.66 -3.21 2.59
CA ALA A 280 14.06 -2.01 3.15
C ALA A 280 14.88 -1.45 4.32
N ARG A 281 15.31 -2.31 5.25
CA ARG A 281 16.17 -1.92 6.37
C ARG A 281 17.49 -1.32 5.89
N HIS A 282 18.13 -1.95 4.91
CA HIS A 282 19.41 -1.49 4.39
C HIS A 282 19.28 -0.11 3.75
N VAL A 283 18.35 0.06 2.83
CA VAL A 283 18.18 1.33 2.11
C VAL A 283 17.70 2.46 3.02
N LEU A 284 16.81 2.18 3.99
CA LEU A 284 16.37 3.19 4.96
C LEU A 284 17.50 3.68 5.85
N THR A 285 18.42 2.80 6.25
CA THR A 285 19.57 3.19 7.08
C THR A 285 20.58 4.03 6.28
N GLU A 286 20.68 3.78 4.97
CA GLU A 286 21.51 4.56 4.05
C GLU A 286 20.89 5.93 3.75
N ASP A 287 19.59 5.97 3.46
CA ASP A 287 18.85 7.18 3.09
C ASP A 287 18.60 8.11 4.30
N LEU A 288 18.51 7.55 5.52
CA LEU A 288 18.31 8.29 6.78
C LEU A 288 19.39 7.93 7.82
N PRO A 289 20.63 8.46 7.68
CA PRO A 289 21.70 8.20 8.63
C PRO A 289 21.31 8.60 10.05
N GLY A 290 21.42 7.66 11.00
CA GLY A 290 21.10 7.91 12.41
C GLY A 290 19.63 7.76 12.79
N ILE A 291 18.79 7.21 11.89
CA ILE A 291 17.40 6.87 12.19
C ILE A 291 17.28 6.02 13.48
N PRO A 292 16.42 6.39 14.44
CA PRO A 292 16.16 5.59 15.64
C PRO A 292 15.65 4.19 15.29
N ALA A 293 16.03 3.19 16.10
CA ALA A 293 15.72 1.79 15.82
C ALA A 293 14.21 1.48 15.82
N ASP A 294 13.45 2.17 16.68
CA ASP A 294 12.00 2.10 16.77
C ASP A 294 11.32 2.73 15.55
N GLU A 295 11.80 3.90 15.10
CA GLU A 295 11.32 4.53 13.87
C GLU A 295 11.61 3.66 12.64
N LEU A 296 12.82 3.09 12.54
CA LEU A 296 13.21 2.18 11.47
C LEU A 296 12.29 0.94 11.45
N ALA A 297 12.01 0.36 12.61
CA ALA A 297 11.11 -0.79 12.72
C ALA A 297 9.68 -0.43 12.24
N GLN A 298 9.14 0.72 12.65
CA GLN A 298 7.82 1.18 12.21
C GLN A 298 7.76 1.42 10.70
N ARG A 299 8.80 2.01 10.10
CA ARG A 299 8.87 2.22 8.63
C ARG A 299 8.96 0.93 7.84
N ILE A 300 9.58 -0.11 8.39
CA ILE A 300 9.63 -1.45 7.79
C ILE A 300 8.28 -2.14 7.93
N GLU A 301 7.67 -2.10 9.12
CA GLU A 301 6.34 -2.67 9.35
C GLU A 301 5.30 -2.05 8.40
N LEU A 302 5.30 -0.73 8.26
CA LEU A 302 4.41 -0.04 7.34
C LEU A 302 4.59 -0.52 5.89
N ARG A 303 5.83 -0.73 5.42
CA ARG A 303 6.09 -1.29 4.08
C ARG A 303 5.52 -2.70 3.94
N GLN A 304 5.66 -3.54 4.95
CA GLN A 304 5.09 -4.90 4.94
C GLN A 304 3.57 -4.88 4.91
N LEU A 305 2.93 -3.95 5.65
CA LEU A 305 1.47 -3.76 5.60
C LEU A 305 1.02 -3.37 4.19
N ARG A 306 1.70 -2.41 3.56
CA ARG A 306 1.41 -1.99 2.18
C ARG A 306 1.48 -3.12 1.18
N GLN A 307 2.47 -4.01 1.32
CA GLN A 307 2.66 -5.14 0.40
C GLN A 307 1.49 -6.12 0.39
N GLN A 308 0.68 -6.17 1.46
CA GLN A 308 -0.53 -6.98 1.49
C GLN A 308 -1.50 -6.59 0.37
N LEU A 309 -1.46 -5.35 -0.12
CA LEU A 309 -2.22 -4.88 -1.27
C LEU A 309 -2.06 -5.78 -2.49
N LEU A 310 -0.82 -6.21 -2.79
CA LEU A 310 -0.52 -7.04 -3.97
C LEU A 310 -1.00 -8.49 -3.81
N HIS A 311 -1.45 -8.90 -2.63
CA HIS A 311 -1.95 -10.25 -2.35
C HIS A 311 -3.48 -10.29 -2.16
N ARG A 312 -4.17 -9.17 -2.36
CA ARG A 312 -5.63 -9.11 -2.27
C ARG A 312 -6.29 -9.74 -3.52
N PRO A 313 -7.51 -10.28 -3.40
CA PRO A 313 -8.28 -10.75 -4.56
C PRO A 313 -8.56 -9.63 -5.58
N ASP A 314 -8.67 -8.40 -5.10
CA ASP A 314 -8.91 -7.17 -5.87
C ASP A 314 -7.65 -6.31 -6.01
N ALA A 315 -6.47 -6.95 -5.99
CA ALA A 315 -5.17 -6.29 -6.10
C ALA A 315 -5.07 -5.45 -7.39
N PRO A 316 -4.44 -4.26 -7.33
CA PRO A 316 -4.18 -3.48 -8.53
C PRO A 316 -3.26 -4.23 -9.48
N ARG A 317 -3.43 -4.02 -10.79
CA ARG A 317 -2.37 -4.35 -11.74
C ARG A 317 -1.12 -3.54 -11.36
N TYR A 318 0.01 -4.19 -11.24
CA TYR A 318 1.26 -3.57 -10.80
C TYR A 318 2.32 -3.73 -11.88
N TRP A 319 2.68 -2.64 -12.56
CA TRP A 319 3.72 -2.64 -13.57
C TRP A 319 4.93 -1.87 -13.06
N ALA A 320 6.02 -2.59 -12.78
CA ALA A 320 7.28 -2.01 -12.32
C ALA A 320 8.35 -2.09 -13.41
N ILE A 321 8.95 -0.96 -13.73
CA ILE A 321 10.19 -0.86 -14.49
C ILE A 321 11.31 -0.49 -13.53
N ILE A 322 12.27 -1.38 -13.35
CA ILE A 322 13.36 -1.22 -12.38
C ILE A 322 14.69 -1.06 -13.13
N ASP A 323 15.49 -0.07 -12.73
CA ASP A 323 16.87 0.03 -13.20
C ASP A 323 17.74 -1.02 -12.47
N PRO A 324 18.55 -1.83 -13.19
CA PRO A 324 19.45 -2.82 -12.57
C PRO A 324 20.38 -2.24 -11.49
N ARG A 325 20.63 -0.93 -11.50
CA ARG A 325 21.37 -0.18 -10.48
C ARG A 325 20.74 -0.30 -9.08
N ALA A 326 19.42 -0.44 -8.98
CA ALA A 326 18.73 -0.73 -7.72
C ALA A 326 19.08 -2.11 -7.12
N LEU A 327 19.67 -2.99 -7.92
CA LEU A 327 20.00 -4.38 -7.58
C LEU A 327 21.52 -4.66 -7.65
N ALA A 328 22.33 -3.60 -7.71
CA ALA A 328 23.79 -3.70 -7.79
C ALA A 328 24.42 -3.87 -6.40
N ARG A 329 25.61 -4.49 -6.33
CA ARG A 329 26.38 -4.70 -5.07
C ARG A 329 26.70 -3.42 -4.29
N ARG A 330 26.72 -2.26 -4.97
CA ARG A 330 26.91 -0.96 -4.30
C ARG A 330 25.67 -0.49 -3.52
N THR A 331 24.51 -1.07 -3.81
CA THR A 331 23.21 -0.69 -3.25
C THR A 331 22.87 -1.47 -1.99
N ALA A 332 23.30 -2.73 -1.90
CA ALA A 332 23.14 -3.57 -0.73
C ALA A 332 24.15 -4.73 -0.75
N PRO A 333 24.50 -5.30 0.42
CA PRO A 333 25.42 -6.43 0.48
C PRO A 333 24.82 -7.66 -0.24
N PRO A 334 25.67 -8.59 -0.74
CA PRO A 334 25.22 -9.77 -1.47
C PRO A 334 24.14 -10.60 -0.76
N THR A 335 24.20 -10.72 0.56
CA THR A 335 23.22 -11.47 1.36
C THR A 335 21.80 -10.88 1.25
N VAL A 336 21.70 -9.55 1.34
CA VAL A 336 20.43 -8.81 1.20
C VAL A 336 19.93 -8.86 -0.25
N LEU A 337 20.83 -8.66 -1.22
CA LEU A 337 20.47 -8.71 -2.64
C LEU A 337 19.95 -10.09 -3.08
N ARG A 338 20.50 -11.19 -2.55
CA ARG A 338 19.99 -12.54 -2.83
C ARG A 338 18.53 -12.70 -2.40
N GLY A 339 18.19 -12.23 -1.20
CA GLY A 339 16.81 -12.25 -0.70
C GLY A 339 15.90 -11.40 -1.58
N GLN A 340 16.36 -10.20 -1.91
CA GLN A 340 15.62 -9.27 -2.77
C GLN A 340 15.36 -9.82 -4.17
N LEU A 341 16.36 -10.39 -4.83
CA LEU A 341 16.23 -10.96 -6.18
C LEU A 341 15.27 -12.15 -6.20
N ARG A 342 15.36 -13.06 -5.21
CA ARG A 342 14.40 -14.17 -5.08
C ARG A 342 12.97 -13.68 -4.92
N HIS A 343 12.78 -12.64 -4.10
CA HIS A 343 11.47 -12.04 -3.91
C HIS A 343 10.93 -11.43 -5.21
N LEU A 344 11.75 -10.66 -5.97
CA LEU A 344 11.31 -10.12 -7.27
C LEU A 344 10.93 -11.20 -8.28
N ILE A 345 11.70 -12.30 -8.34
CA ILE A 345 11.38 -13.44 -9.21
C ILE A 345 10.04 -14.08 -8.80
N ALA A 346 9.80 -14.25 -7.50
CA ALA A 346 8.54 -14.77 -7.00
C ALA A 346 7.36 -13.82 -7.28
N MET A 347 7.55 -12.51 -7.13
CA MET A 347 6.52 -11.51 -7.42
C MET A 347 6.17 -11.45 -8.91
N ALA A 348 7.16 -11.65 -9.79
CA ALA A 348 6.93 -11.72 -11.24
C ALA A 348 6.11 -12.95 -11.69
N ALA A 349 5.86 -13.93 -10.80
CA ALA A 349 5.01 -15.07 -11.10
C ALA A 349 3.50 -14.77 -10.93
N TYR A 350 3.13 -13.65 -10.29
CA TYR A 350 1.74 -13.25 -10.15
C TYR A 350 1.22 -12.61 -11.45
N PRO A 351 0.03 -13.01 -11.94
CA PRO A 351 -0.47 -12.57 -13.25
C PRO A 351 -0.81 -11.07 -13.32
N HIS A 352 -1.08 -10.43 -12.19
CA HIS A 352 -1.33 -8.99 -12.13
C HIS A 352 -0.06 -8.15 -11.96
N ILE A 353 1.13 -8.77 -11.92
CA ILE A 353 2.41 -8.10 -11.73
C ILE A 353 3.27 -8.21 -12.98
N THR A 354 3.56 -7.07 -13.60
CA THR A 354 4.51 -6.96 -14.72
C THR A 354 5.81 -6.36 -14.21
N LEU A 355 6.90 -7.13 -14.23
CA LEU A 355 8.23 -6.66 -13.85
C LEU A 355 9.15 -6.59 -15.08
N GLN A 356 9.69 -5.41 -15.34
CA GLN A 356 10.67 -5.18 -16.38
C GLN A 356 11.96 -4.56 -15.83
N LEU A 357 13.09 -4.93 -16.42
CA LEU A 357 14.37 -4.29 -16.17
C LEU A 357 14.76 -3.41 -17.36
N VAL A 358 15.37 -2.26 -17.10
CA VAL A 358 15.91 -1.41 -18.16
C VAL A 358 17.12 -2.11 -18.83
N ARG A 359 17.19 -2.08 -20.18
CA ARG A 359 18.28 -2.69 -20.99
C ARG A 359 19.62 -1.92 -20.92
N SER A 360 19.57 -0.60 -20.78
CA SER A 360 20.73 0.32 -20.88
C SER A 360 20.65 1.46 -19.84
N THR A 361 21.76 2.11 -19.53
CA THR A 361 21.84 3.32 -18.69
C THR A 361 21.08 4.53 -19.23
N ASP A 362 20.46 4.45 -20.41
CA ASP A 362 19.72 5.56 -21.04
C ASP A 362 18.35 5.86 -20.42
N ALA A 363 17.87 5.09 -19.43
CA ALA A 363 16.57 5.37 -18.81
C ALA A 363 16.49 6.77 -18.18
N GLU A 364 17.60 7.32 -17.68
CA GLU A 364 17.65 8.71 -17.18
C GLU A 364 17.43 9.76 -18.27
N ARG A 365 17.78 9.45 -19.53
CA ARG A 365 17.51 10.35 -20.67
C ARG A 365 16.02 10.30 -21.07
N VAL A 366 15.37 9.16 -20.85
CA VAL A 366 13.94 8.95 -21.13
C VAL A 366 13.07 9.46 -19.99
N VAL A 367 13.51 9.37 -18.74
CA VAL A 367 12.77 9.82 -17.56
C VAL A 367 13.70 10.58 -16.62
N PRO A 368 13.95 11.88 -16.89
CA PRO A 368 14.88 12.69 -16.09
C PRO A 368 14.31 13.06 -14.71
N ALA A 369 12.98 12.98 -14.53
CA ALA A 369 12.30 13.39 -13.30
C ALA A 369 12.56 12.48 -12.08
N GLY A 370 13.28 11.36 -12.25
CA GLY A 370 13.54 10.39 -11.20
C GLY A 370 12.42 9.34 -11.07
N PRO A 371 12.13 8.84 -9.87
CA PRO A 371 11.05 7.88 -9.66
C PRO A 371 9.70 8.48 -10.05
N ILE A 372 8.90 7.72 -10.81
CA ILE A 372 7.56 8.11 -11.22
C ILE A 372 6.61 6.99 -10.84
N THR A 373 5.46 7.34 -10.26
CA THR A 373 4.34 6.44 -10.08
C THR A 373 3.09 7.02 -10.74
N LEU A 374 2.52 6.33 -11.73
CA LEU A 374 1.22 6.67 -12.29
C LEU A 374 0.14 5.86 -11.57
N MET A 375 -0.86 6.57 -11.09
CA MET A 375 -1.95 6.07 -10.26
C MET A 375 -3.25 6.15 -11.06
N ARG A 376 -3.78 5.00 -11.45
CA ARG A 376 -5.05 4.90 -12.17
C ARG A 376 -6.14 4.35 -11.27
N PHE A 377 -7.26 5.06 -11.26
CA PHE A 377 -8.46 4.70 -10.52
C PHE A 377 -9.37 3.79 -11.37
N PRO A 378 -10.20 2.94 -10.72
CA PRO A 378 -11.15 2.09 -11.43
C PRO A 378 -12.31 2.89 -12.05
N GLU A 379 -12.60 4.09 -11.53
CA GLU A 379 -13.63 4.99 -12.03
C GLU A 379 -13.19 5.65 -13.35
N PRO A 380 -13.93 5.45 -14.47
CA PRO A 380 -13.53 5.98 -15.79
C PRO A 380 -13.62 7.50 -15.91
N ASP A 381 -14.36 8.15 -15.01
CA ASP A 381 -14.50 9.59 -14.87
C ASP A 381 -13.50 10.21 -13.88
N VAL A 382 -12.54 9.43 -13.37
CA VAL A 382 -11.44 9.92 -12.54
C VAL A 382 -10.13 9.80 -13.32
N GLY A 383 -9.49 10.94 -13.56
CA GLY A 383 -8.22 11.03 -14.27
C GLY A 383 -7.07 10.35 -13.50
N ASP A 384 -6.04 9.92 -14.22
CA ASP A 384 -4.81 9.41 -13.63
C ASP A 384 -4.11 10.53 -12.82
N ILE A 385 -3.48 10.19 -11.70
CA ILE A 385 -2.59 11.08 -10.94
C ILE A 385 -1.15 10.58 -11.07
N VAL A 386 -0.20 11.47 -11.28
CA VAL A 386 1.22 11.13 -11.27
C VAL A 386 1.85 11.58 -9.96
N TYR A 387 2.47 10.65 -9.26
CA TYR A 387 3.25 10.89 -8.06
C TYR A 387 4.75 10.85 -8.39
N LEU A 388 5.44 11.96 -8.14
CA LEU A 388 6.88 12.11 -8.32
C LEU A 388 7.53 12.18 -6.93
N GLU A 389 8.26 11.13 -6.58
CA GLU A 389 8.94 11.03 -5.29
C GLU A 389 10.31 11.70 -5.36
N GLN A 390 10.52 12.70 -4.51
CA GLN A 390 11.81 13.34 -4.27
C GLN A 390 12.32 12.97 -2.86
N ASN A 391 13.57 13.30 -2.56
CA ASN A 391 14.19 12.85 -1.31
C ASN A 391 13.51 13.42 -0.05
N ASP A 392 12.99 14.65 -0.12
CA ASP A 392 12.43 15.39 1.00
C ASP A 392 10.97 15.83 0.79
N HIS A 393 10.41 15.60 -0.38
CA HIS A 393 9.03 15.94 -0.74
C HIS A 393 8.45 15.00 -1.81
N GLY A 394 7.15 15.10 -2.03
CA GLY A 394 6.46 14.42 -3.12
C GLY A 394 5.58 15.40 -3.88
N ILE A 395 5.54 15.27 -5.21
CA ILE A 395 4.72 16.08 -6.09
C ILE A 395 3.60 15.21 -6.64
N TYR A 396 2.37 15.70 -6.56
CA TYR A 396 1.20 15.08 -7.17
C TYR A 396 0.79 15.96 -8.35
N VAL A 397 0.82 15.38 -9.54
CA VAL A 397 0.45 16.00 -10.79
C VAL A 397 -0.90 15.44 -11.19
N ASP A 398 -1.89 16.33 -11.28
CA ASP A 398 -3.28 16.00 -11.57
C ASP A 398 -3.83 16.78 -12.78
N ASP A 399 -3.04 17.65 -13.41
CA ASP A 399 -3.41 18.32 -14.66
C ASP A 399 -3.21 17.41 -15.88
N SER A 400 -4.11 17.51 -16.85
CA SER A 400 -4.17 16.59 -18.00
C SER A 400 -2.89 16.61 -18.84
N GLU A 401 -2.36 17.78 -19.16
CA GLU A 401 -1.20 17.92 -20.06
C GLU A 401 0.06 17.31 -19.44
N ALA A 402 0.31 17.57 -18.16
CA ALA A 402 1.48 17.01 -17.48
C ALA A 402 1.31 15.51 -17.18
N VAL A 403 0.09 15.05 -16.85
CA VAL A 403 -0.20 13.61 -16.69
C VAL A 403 0.09 12.87 -18.00
N ASP A 404 -0.38 13.39 -19.14
CA ASP A 404 -0.16 12.81 -20.46
C ASP A 404 1.33 12.80 -20.82
N TYR A 405 2.05 13.88 -20.50
CA TYR A 405 3.49 13.95 -20.65
C TYR A 405 4.19 12.79 -19.91
N PHE A 406 3.90 12.60 -18.62
CA PHE A 406 4.55 11.53 -17.85
C PHE A 406 4.11 10.13 -18.29
N ALA A 407 2.85 9.95 -18.69
CA ALA A 407 2.36 8.70 -19.24
C ALA A 407 3.11 8.32 -20.53
N LEU A 408 3.31 9.28 -21.44
CA LEU A 408 4.09 9.06 -22.66
C LEU A 408 5.55 8.69 -22.35
N ARG A 409 6.18 9.37 -21.38
CA ARG A 409 7.57 9.08 -20.99
C ARG A 409 7.70 7.69 -20.37
N TYR A 410 6.75 7.28 -19.53
CA TYR A 410 6.69 5.92 -18.98
C TYR A 410 6.55 4.88 -20.08
N GLN A 411 5.68 5.10 -21.07
CA GLN A 411 5.51 4.18 -22.20
C GLN A 411 6.78 4.07 -23.06
N GLN A 412 7.41 5.20 -23.38
CA GLN A 412 8.68 5.21 -24.11
C GLN A 412 9.76 4.42 -23.35
N LEU A 413 9.78 4.50 -22.02
CA LEU A 413 10.67 3.70 -21.20
C LEU A 413 10.30 2.20 -21.25
N ALA A 414 9.01 1.87 -21.13
CA ALA A 414 8.51 0.50 -21.19
C ALA A 414 8.91 -0.21 -22.48
N LEU A 415 8.78 0.47 -23.63
CA LEU A 415 9.19 -0.04 -24.95
C LEU A 415 10.70 -0.29 -25.05
N LYS A 416 11.52 0.45 -24.30
CA LYS A 416 12.98 0.29 -24.25
C LYS A 416 13.45 -0.68 -23.17
N ALA A 417 12.57 -1.06 -22.25
CA ALA A 417 12.87 -2.02 -21.20
C ALA A 417 12.95 -3.44 -21.79
N MET A 418 13.53 -4.36 -21.01
CA MET A 418 13.51 -5.78 -21.31
C MET A 418 12.08 -6.30 -21.25
N GLU A 419 11.75 -7.25 -22.11
CA GLU A 419 10.51 -8.00 -21.96
C GLU A 419 10.43 -8.65 -20.57
N PRO A 420 9.24 -8.88 -20.00
CA PRO A 420 9.10 -9.44 -18.66
C PRO A 420 9.88 -10.75 -18.46
N HIS A 421 9.80 -11.68 -19.42
CA HIS A 421 10.52 -12.96 -19.36
C HIS A 421 12.06 -12.78 -19.40
N ALA A 422 12.54 -11.84 -20.21
CA ALA A 422 13.96 -11.52 -20.33
C ALA A 422 14.47 -10.83 -19.04
N SER A 423 13.63 -10.02 -18.41
CA SER A 423 13.89 -9.38 -17.12
C SER A 423 14.06 -10.42 -16.01
N VAL A 424 13.16 -11.41 -15.92
CA VAL A 424 13.28 -12.54 -14.97
C VAL A 424 14.54 -13.35 -15.24
N SER A 425 14.86 -13.59 -16.51
CA SER A 425 16.10 -14.29 -16.90
C SER A 425 17.35 -13.53 -16.44
N LEU A 426 17.35 -12.20 -16.51
CA LEU A 426 18.45 -11.38 -16.00
C LEU A 426 18.51 -11.42 -14.46
N LEU A 427 17.36 -11.36 -13.75
CA LEU A 427 17.31 -11.50 -12.29
C LEU A 427 17.90 -12.84 -11.82
N LEU A 428 17.61 -13.94 -12.52
CA LEU A 428 18.18 -15.26 -12.25
C LEU A 428 19.71 -15.24 -12.43
N LYS A 429 20.21 -14.70 -13.55
CA LYS A 429 21.66 -14.53 -13.78
C LYS A 429 22.32 -13.67 -12.70
N MET A 430 21.67 -12.62 -12.24
CA MET A 430 22.17 -11.78 -11.15
C MET A 430 22.24 -12.56 -9.83
N LEU A 431 21.22 -13.38 -9.53
CA LEU A 431 21.17 -14.22 -8.33
C LEU A 431 22.29 -15.27 -8.35
N ASP A 432 22.57 -15.87 -9.50
CA ASP A 432 23.64 -16.86 -9.67
C ASP A 432 25.04 -16.26 -9.45
N ARG A 433 25.27 -15.04 -9.92
CA ARG A 433 26.53 -14.30 -9.66
C ARG A 433 26.73 -13.88 -8.21
N LEU A 434 25.70 -14.01 -7.38
CA LEU A 434 25.75 -13.77 -5.93
C LEU A 434 25.80 -15.09 -5.15
N GLN A 435 26.02 -16.24 -5.81
CA GLN A 435 26.34 -17.49 -5.11
C GLN A 435 27.64 -17.36 -4.30
N PRO A 436 27.69 -17.99 -3.11
CA PRO A 436 28.73 -17.75 -2.10
C PRO A 436 30.15 -18.01 -2.59
#